data_AF-A0A078MEI6-F1
#
_entry.id   AF-A0A078MEI6-F1
#
_cell.length_a   1.000
_cell.length_b   1.000
_cell.length_c   1.000
_cell.angle_alpha   90.00
_cell.angle_beta   90.00
_cell.angle_gamma   90.00
#
_symmetry.space_group_name_H-M   'P 1'
#
loop_
_entity.id
_entity.type
_entity.pdbx_description
1 polymer ?
#
loop_
_entity_poly.entity_id
_entity_poly.type
_entity_poly.pdbx_seq_one_letter_code
_entity_poly.pdbx_strand_id
1 'polypeptide(L)'
;MLNMLKSYQETKQQTRCLKKRLEGSREVARSNGDREAVAVLDNEISIVNGMLSDIEYSIDWMAKGKQPNVVRGVPRQAKYKREIPFDSDLLDVMIDQGAIIYDLDKPDEEVEEMKEQLVNDLKKSLTPTQQDVFVMVAQGLERTNIAKVLGISRQAVHETIVRGKRNIKRAGWMMV
;
A
#
# COMPACT_ATOMS: atom_id res chain seq x y z
N MET A 1 0.13 41.29 4.46
CA MET A 1 1.15 40.22 4.50
C MET A 1 2.52 40.71 4.02
N LEU A 2 2.64 41.39 2.87
CA LEU A 2 3.92 41.96 2.39
C LEU A 2 4.68 42.83 3.42
N ASN A 3 3.97 43.70 4.16
CA ASN A 3 4.60 44.55 5.20
C ASN A 3 5.22 43.74 6.37
N MET A 4 4.60 42.62 6.76
CA MET A 4 5.13 41.75 7.82
C MET A 4 6.36 40.98 7.35
N LEU A 5 6.34 40.50 6.10
CA LEU A 5 7.50 39.78 5.58
C LEU A 5 8.73 40.72 5.47
N LYS A 6 8.51 41.98 5.07
CA LYS A 6 9.55 43.00 5.03
C LYS A 6 10.11 43.31 6.42
N SER A 7 9.25 43.51 7.43
CA SER A 7 9.73 43.77 8.80
C SER A 7 10.55 42.60 9.36
N TYR A 8 10.15 41.36 9.12
CA TYR A 8 10.92 40.18 9.55
C TYR A 8 12.28 40.07 8.83
N GLN A 9 12.36 40.44 7.55
CA GLN A 9 13.63 40.52 6.83
C GLN A 9 14.55 41.59 7.42
N GLU A 10 14.01 42.74 7.81
CA GLU A 10 14.77 43.80 8.50
C GLU A 10 15.29 43.32 9.86
N THR A 11 14.45 42.66 10.66
CA THR A 11 14.87 42.06 11.95
C THR A 11 15.93 40.98 11.77
N LYS A 12 15.83 40.17 10.71
CA LYS A 12 16.87 39.19 10.33
C LYS A 12 18.20 39.87 10.01
N GLN A 13 18.16 41.00 9.30
CA GLN A 13 19.35 41.79 9.00
C GLN A 13 19.98 42.34 10.29
N GLN A 14 19.16 42.89 11.18
CA GLN A 14 19.60 43.45 12.46
C GLN A 14 20.25 42.39 13.37
N THR A 15 19.60 41.24 13.53
CA THR A 15 20.13 40.11 14.32
C THR A 15 21.44 39.56 13.74
N ARG A 16 21.59 39.51 12.41
CA ARG A 16 22.88 39.18 11.76
C ARG A 16 23.98 40.21 12.08
N CYS A 17 23.66 41.50 12.06
CA CYS A 17 24.62 42.53 12.45
C CYS A 17 25.03 42.42 13.92
N LEU A 18 24.07 42.16 14.81
CA LEU A 18 24.33 41.93 16.24
C LEU A 18 25.27 40.73 16.45
N LYS A 19 25.01 39.60 15.77
CA LYS A 19 25.87 38.43 15.81
C LYS A 19 27.32 38.76 15.44
N LYS A 20 27.54 39.45 14.31
CA LYS A 20 28.88 39.86 13.87
C LYS A 20 29.59 40.74 14.90
N ARG A 21 28.85 41.63 15.57
CA ARG A 21 29.40 42.47 16.64
C ARG A 21 29.85 41.63 17.83
N LEU A 22 29.04 40.67 18.27
CA LEU A 22 29.37 39.75 19.37
C LEU A 22 30.57 38.86 19.04
N GLU A 23 30.66 38.37 17.80
CA GLU A 23 31.81 37.60 17.30
C GLU A 23 33.09 38.45 17.34
N GLY A 24 33.02 39.71 16.93
CA GLY A 24 34.15 40.65 17.06
C GLY A 24 34.57 40.88 18.51
N SER A 25 33.62 41.12 19.41
CA SER A 25 33.90 41.28 20.85
C SER A 25 34.50 40.00 21.47
N ARG A 26 34.06 38.82 21.03
CA ARG A 26 34.60 37.52 21.45
C ARG A 26 36.06 37.35 21.02
N GLU A 27 36.40 37.78 19.81
CA GLU A 27 37.78 37.70 19.30
C GLU A 27 38.72 38.63 20.06
N VAL A 28 38.24 39.83 20.45
CA VAL A 28 38.98 40.73 21.34
C VAL A 28 39.16 40.11 22.73
N ALA A 29 38.10 39.55 23.34
CA ALA A 29 38.18 38.90 24.64
C ALA A 29 39.12 37.68 24.64
N ARG A 30 39.14 36.90 23.55
CA ARG A 30 40.10 35.80 23.35
C ARG A 30 41.54 36.30 23.30
N SER A 31 41.78 37.39 22.58
CA SER A 31 43.11 38.00 22.47
C SER A 31 43.61 38.52 23.82
N ASN A 32 42.71 39.01 24.67
CA ASN A 32 43.04 39.49 26.02
C ASN A 32 43.23 38.34 27.05
N GLY A 33 42.79 37.12 26.74
CA GLY A 33 42.92 35.96 27.64
C GLY A 33 41.82 35.83 28.69
N ASP A 34 40.77 36.65 28.62
CA ASP A 34 39.67 36.68 29.58
C ASP A 34 38.68 35.52 29.37
N ARG A 35 38.93 34.38 30.03
CA ARG A 35 38.11 33.16 29.84
C ARG A 35 36.63 33.35 30.20
N GLU A 36 36.32 34.08 31.27
CA GLU A 36 34.94 34.32 31.70
C GLU A 36 34.17 35.15 30.67
N ALA A 37 34.79 36.20 30.14
CA ALA A 37 34.18 37.05 29.11
C ALA A 37 33.88 36.25 27.83
N VAL A 38 34.78 35.35 27.42
CA VAL A 38 34.56 34.47 26.28
C VAL A 38 33.38 33.52 26.51
N ALA A 39 33.24 32.94 27.70
CA ALA A 39 32.12 32.06 28.01
C ALA A 39 30.76 32.77 28.00
N VAL A 40 30.71 34.00 28.51
CA VAL A 40 29.50 34.85 28.45
C VAL A 40 29.12 35.14 26.99
N LEU A 41 30.09 35.56 26.18
CA LEU A 41 29.86 35.88 24.77
C LEU A 41 29.45 34.64 23.94
N ASP A 42 29.99 33.47 24.25
CA ASP A 42 29.58 32.21 23.60
C ASP A 42 28.12 31.87 23.89
N ASN A 43 27.66 32.09 25.12
CA ASN A 43 26.25 31.95 25.48
C ASN A 43 25.36 32.96 24.74
N GLU A 44 25.76 34.23 24.68
CA GLU A 44 25.02 35.26 23.93
C GLU A 44 24.92 34.93 22.44
N ILE A 45 26.03 34.48 21.83
CA ILE A 45 26.05 34.06 20.41
C ILE A 45 25.10 32.87 20.20
N SER A 46 25.08 31.91 21.11
CA SER A 46 24.16 30.77 21.05
C SER A 46 22.69 31.22 21.09
N ILE A 47 22.35 32.15 21.98
CA ILE A 47 21.01 32.74 22.08
C ILE A 47 20.63 33.45 20.77
N VAL A 48 21.54 34.28 20.23
CA VAL A 48 21.30 35.00 18.97
C VAL A 48 21.15 34.04 17.79
N ASN A 49 21.87 32.91 17.77
CA ASN A 49 21.67 31.88 16.75
C ASN A 49 20.26 31.27 16.83
N GLY A 50 19.74 31.02 18.03
CA GLY A 50 18.36 30.56 18.24
C GLY A 50 17.33 31.57 17.72
N MET A 51 17.50 32.85 18.06
CA MET A 51 16.65 33.93 17.53
C MET A 51 16.66 33.97 15.99
N LEU A 52 17.82 33.74 15.38
CA LEU A 52 17.97 33.75 13.93
C LEU A 52 17.25 32.55 13.28
N SER A 53 17.34 31.36 13.87
CA SER A 53 16.58 30.20 13.40
C SER A 53 15.07 30.39 13.50
N ASP A 54 14.59 31.03 14.56
CA ASP A 54 13.15 31.29 14.76
C ASP A 54 12.61 32.30 13.73
N ILE A 55 13.38 33.34 13.44
CA ILE A 55 13.06 34.32 12.39
C ILE A 55 13.05 33.65 11.02
N GLU A 56 14.04 32.81 10.72
CA GLU A 56 14.12 32.08 9.45
C GLU A 56 12.93 31.12 9.27
N TYR A 57 12.57 30.39 10.32
CA TYR A 57 11.38 29.54 10.34
C TYR A 57 10.10 30.34 10.05
N SER A 58 9.95 31.49 10.71
CA SER A 58 8.78 32.36 10.54
C SER A 58 8.69 32.92 9.12
N ILE A 59 9.81 33.37 8.54
CA ILE A 59 9.88 33.84 7.15
C ILE A 59 9.50 32.73 6.18
N ASP A 60 10.06 31.52 6.36
CA ASP A 60 9.77 30.39 5.49
C ASP A 60 8.29 29.99 5.54
N TRP A 61 7.69 30.01 6.72
CA TRP A 61 6.27 29.72 6.90
C TRP A 61 5.40 30.75 6.17
N MET A 62 5.68 32.05 6.38
CA MET A 62 4.91 33.13 5.74
C MET A 62 5.10 33.18 4.23
N ALA A 63 6.30 32.85 3.72
CA ALA A 63 6.61 32.87 2.29
C ALA A 63 6.01 31.68 1.54
N LYS A 64 6.08 30.47 2.13
CA LYS A 64 5.65 29.22 1.48
C LYS A 64 4.20 28.85 1.82
N GLY A 65 3.62 29.42 2.88
CA GLY A 65 2.30 29.07 3.40
C GLY A 65 2.20 27.63 3.91
N LYS A 66 3.35 26.99 4.19
CA LYS A 66 3.49 25.58 4.56
C LYS A 66 4.50 25.46 5.69
N GLN A 67 4.36 24.42 6.51
CA GLN A 67 5.31 24.15 7.58
C GLN A 67 6.74 23.97 7.04
N PRO A 68 7.71 24.79 7.48
CA PRO A 68 9.12 24.65 7.14
C PRO A 68 9.67 23.29 7.62
N ASN A 69 10.67 22.76 6.93
CA ASN A 69 11.38 21.50 7.24
C ASN A 69 10.57 20.19 7.15
N VAL A 70 9.30 20.23 6.74
CA VAL A 70 8.54 18.99 6.49
C VAL A 70 8.69 18.59 5.02
N VAL A 71 9.40 17.48 4.77
CA VAL A 71 9.65 16.93 3.41
C VAL A 71 8.35 16.50 2.73
N ARG A 72 7.29 16.18 3.50
CA ARG A 72 5.95 15.85 3.00
C ARG A 72 4.87 16.69 3.67
N GLY A 73 4.69 17.92 3.19
CA GLY A 73 3.58 18.79 3.65
C GLY A 73 2.20 18.39 3.11
N VAL A 74 2.11 17.29 2.35
CA VAL A 74 0.85 16.77 1.80
C VAL A 74 0.64 15.36 2.40
N PRO A 75 -0.54 15.07 2.97
CA PRO A 75 -0.86 13.72 3.43
C PRO A 75 -0.81 12.73 2.26
N ARG A 76 -0.72 11.43 2.54
CA ARG A 76 -0.66 10.37 1.52
C ARG A 76 -1.87 10.46 0.59
N GLN A 77 -1.72 11.13 -0.56
CA GLN A 77 -2.78 11.38 -1.53
C GLN A 77 -3.40 10.11 -2.10
N ALA A 78 -2.71 8.97 -1.99
CA ALA A 78 -3.23 7.68 -2.44
C ALA A 78 -4.57 7.33 -1.79
N LYS A 79 -4.86 7.81 -0.56
CA LYS A 79 -6.17 7.58 0.07
C LYS A 79 -7.26 8.45 -0.57
N TYR A 80 -7.07 9.77 -0.58
CA TYR A 80 -8.01 10.73 -1.17
C TYR A 80 -8.21 10.59 -2.68
N LYS A 81 -7.20 10.14 -3.43
CA LYS A 81 -7.32 9.92 -4.89
C LYS A 81 -8.02 8.61 -5.25
N ARG A 82 -8.08 7.65 -4.31
CA ARG A 82 -8.80 6.39 -4.49
C ARG A 82 -10.26 6.51 -4.04
N GLU A 83 -10.53 7.41 -3.11
CA GLU A 83 -11.88 7.70 -2.64
C GLU A 83 -12.56 8.67 -3.62
N ILE A 84 -13.66 8.22 -4.23
CA ILE A 84 -14.57 9.07 -5.01
C ILE A 84 -15.60 9.60 -3.99
N PRO A 85 -15.71 10.92 -3.76
CA PRO A 85 -16.74 11.45 -2.88
C PRO A 85 -18.10 11.11 -3.49
N PHE A 86 -18.88 10.35 -2.75
CA PHE A 86 -20.17 9.84 -3.21
C PHE A 86 -21.22 10.10 -2.13
N ASP A 87 -22.43 10.47 -2.54
CA ASP A 87 -23.55 10.75 -1.65
C ASP A 87 -24.24 9.45 -1.23
N SER A 88 -24.44 9.24 0.06
CA SER A 88 -24.97 7.97 0.60
C SER A 88 -26.36 7.67 0.03
N ASP A 89 -27.19 8.69 -0.12
CA ASP A 89 -28.57 8.54 -0.59
C ASP A 89 -28.62 8.11 -2.06
N LEU A 90 -27.67 8.59 -2.88
CA LEU A 90 -27.53 8.16 -4.28
C LEU A 90 -27.07 6.70 -4.37
N LEU A 91 -26.38 6.19 -3.35
CA LEU A 91 -25.81 4.85 -3.32
C LEU A 91 -26.93 3.87 -3.10
N ASP A 92 -27.79 4.16 -2.13
CA ASP A 92 -28.99 3.38 -1.84
C ASP A 92 -29.95 3.36 -3.04
N VAL A 93 -30.16 4.52 -3.69
CA VAL A 93 -30.98 4.60 -4.92
C VAL A 93 -30.34 3.81 -6.07
N MET A 94 -29.02 3.89 -6.27
CA MET A 94 -28.34 3.12 -7.32
C MET A 94 -28.31 1.62 -7.05
N ILE A 95 -28.26 1.21 -5.78
CA ILE A 95 -28.37 -0.19 -5.37
C ILE A 95 -29.80 -0.70 -5.62
N ASP A 96 -30.82 0.07 -5.22
CA ASP A 96 -32.23 -0.26 -5.42
C ASP A 96 -32.62 -0.29 -6.90
N GLN A 97 -32.02 0.59 -7.71
CA GLN A 97 -32.16 0.62 -9.17
C GLN A 97 -31.27 -0.42 -9.89
N GLY A 98 -30.46 -1.20 -9.17
CA GLY A 98 -29.61 -2.26 -9.74
C GLY A 98 -28.43 -1.76 -10.58
N ALA A 99 -28.05 -0.48 -10.48
CA ALA A 99 -26.96 0.13 -11.26
C ALA A 99 -25.57 -0.19 -10.70
N ILE A 100 -25.46 -0.51 -9.40
CA ILE A 100 -24.22 -0.97 -8.76
C ILE A 100 -24.41 -2.44 -8.39
N ILE A 101 -23.99 -3.33 -9.30
CA ILE A 101 -23.97 -4.76 -9.04
C ILE A 101 -22.60 -5.09 -8.45
N TYR A 102 -22.52 -5.34 -7.14
CA TYR A 102 -21.37 -6.07 -6.58
C TYR A 102 -21.54 -7.55 -6.98
N ASP A 103 -21.32 -7.87 -8.26
CA ASP A 103 -21.25 -9.25 -8.72
C ASP A 103 -19.86 -9.80 -8.36
N LEU A 104 -19.70 -10.19 -7.09
CA LEU A 104 -18.61 -11.06 -6.66
C LEU A 104 -18.97 -12.54 -6.81
N ASP A 105 -20.27 -12.86 -6.96
CA ASP A 105 -20.78 -14.24 -6.93
C ASP A 105 -21.70 -14.63 -8.09
N LYS A 106 -21.96 -13.77 -9.09
CA LYS A 106 -22.59 -14.22 -10.34
C LYS A 106 -21.49 -14.64 -11.30
N PRO A 107 -21.33 -15.95 -11.57
CA PRO A 107 -20.51 -16.33 -12.70
C PRO A 107 -21.21 -15.82 -13.96
N ASP A 108 -20.46 -15.18 -14.86
CA ASP A 108 -20.95 -14.84 -16.18
C ASP A 108 -21.61 -16.10 -16.78
N GLU A 109 -22.85 -15.99 -17.28
CA GLU A 109 -23.57 -17.15 -17.84
C GLU A 109 -22.72 -17.84 -18.93
N GLU A 110 -21.97 -17.05 -19.71
CA GLU A 110 -21.00 -17.51 -20.70
C GLU A 110 -19.87 -18.36 -20.09
N VAL A 111 -19.41 -18.03 -18.87
CA VAL A 111 -18.34 -18.78 -18.18
C VAL A 111 -18.85 -20.11 -17.63
N GLU A 112 -20.08 -20.18 -17.14
CA GLU A 112 -20.68 -21.47 -16.73
C GLU A 112 -20.91 -22.39 -17.92
N GLU A 113 -21.43 -21.88 -19.05
CA GLU A 113 -21.59 -22.68 -20.27
C GLU A 113 -20.25 -23.25 -20.76
N MET A 114 -19.18 -22.44 -20.73
CA MET A 114 -17.84 -22.90 -21.11
C MET A 114 -17.29 -23.97 -20.16
N LYS A 115 -17.56 -23.88 -18.84
CA LYS A 115 -17.19 -24.91 -17.86
C LYS A 115 -17.95 -26.20 -18.11
N GLU A 116 -19.26 -26.13 -18.38
CA GLU A 116 -20.07 -27.30 -18.67
C GLU A 116 -19.61 -28.03 -19.94
N GLN A 117 -19.31 -27.28 -21.00
CA GLN A 117 -18.74 -27.83 -22.24
C GLN A 117 -17.41 -28.54 -21.97
N LEU A 118 -16.52 -27.93 -21.19
CA LEU A 118 -15.22 -28.52 -20.83
C LEU A 118 -15.39 -29.80 -20.00
N VAL A 119 -16.31 -29.82 -19.04
CA VAL A 119 -16.63 -31.02 -18.25
C VAL A 119 -17.17 -32.14 -19.16
N ASN A 120 -18.01 -31.81 -20.13
CA ASN A 120 -18.56 -32.78 -21.07
C ASN A 120 -17.49 -33.35 -22.01
N ASP A 121 -16.55 -32.53 -22.46
CA ASP A 121 -15.44 -33.00 -23.29
C ASP A 121 -14.43 -33.84 -22.52
N LEU A 122 -14.16 -33.50 -21.26
CA LEU A 122 -13.38 -34.37 -20.37
C LEU A 122 -14.07 -35.72 -20.19
N LYS A 123 -15.37 -35.76 -19.89
CA LYS A 123 -16.13 -37.02 -19.76
C LYS A 123 -15.98 -37.92 -20.98
N LYS A 124 -16.06 -37.38 -22.21
CA LYS A 124 -15.88 -38.16 -23.45
C LYS A 124 -14.52 -38.88 -23.54
N SER A 125 -13.47 -38.33 -22.93
CA SER A 125 -12.12 -38.92 -22.95
C SER A 125 -11.90 -40.04 -21.92
N LEU A 126 -12.79 -40.16 -20.92
CA LEU A 126 -12.68 -41.11 -19.81
C LEU A 126 -13.68 -42.27 -19.96
N THR A 127 -13.29 -43.47 -19.52
CA THR A 127 -14.22 -44.60 -19.44
C THR A 127 -15.22 -44.41 -18.29
N PRO A 128 -16.42 -45.03 -18.32
CA PRO A 128 -17.43 -44.85 -17.27
C PRO A 128 -16.88 -45.18 -15.86
N THR A 129 -16.12 -46.26 -15.74
CA THR A 129 -15.45 -46.65 -14.50
C THR A 129 -14.41 -45.63 -14.00
N GLN A 130 -13.78 -44.89 -14.91
CA GLN A 130 -12.86 -43.81 -14.52
C GLN A 130 -13.65 -42.58 -14.07
N GLN A 131 -14.70 -42.22 -14.80
CA GLN A 131 -15.58 -41.09 -14.45
C GLN A 131 -16.13 -41.26 -13.03
N ASP A 132 -16.67 -42.45 -12.70
CA ASP A 132 -17.20 -42.75 -11.37
C ASP A 132 -16.16 -42.55 -10.27
N VAL A 133 -14.93 -43.03 -10.50
CA VAL A 133 -13.81 -42.86 -9.55
C VAL A 133 -13.44 -41.38 -9.41
N PHE A 134 -13.41 -40.59 -10.49
CA PHE A 134 -13.10 -39.17 -10.42
C PHE A 134 -14.19 -38.36 -9.72
N VAL A 135 -15.47 -38.68 -9.95
CA VAL A 135 -16.59 -38.04 -9.24
C VAL A 135 -16.49 -38.31 -7.73
N MET A 136 -16.22 -39.56 -7.34
CA MET A 136 -16.04 -39.92 -5.94
C MET A 136 -14.83 -39.24 -5.29
N VAL A 137 -13.73 -39.08 -6.03
CA VAL A 137 -12.56 -38.33 -5.56
C VAL A 137 -12.88 -36.84 -5.41
N ALA A 138 -13.64 -36.24 -6.33
CA ALA A 138 -14.06 -34.84 -6.24
C ALA A 138 -14.96 -34.56 -5.04
N GLN A 139 -15.78 -35.54 -4.64
CA GLN A 139 -16.58 -35.49 -3.41
C GLN A 139 -15.76 -35.70 -2.12
N GLY A 140 -14.44 -35.87 -2.23
CA GLY A 140 -13.53 -35.99 -1.08
C GLY A 140 -13.45 -37.40 -0.47
N LEU A 141 -13.92 -38.45 -1.15
CA LEU A 141 -13.85 -39.81 -0.62
C LEU A 141 -12.42 -40.36 -0.65
N GLU A 142 -12.01 -41.02 0.44
CA GLU A 142 -10.72 -41.70 0.49
C GLU A 142 -10.73 -42.93 -0.44
N ARG A 143 -9.58 -43.22 -1.08
CA ARG A 143 -9.42 -44.34 -2.02
C ARG A 143 -9.80 -45.71 -1.44
N THR A 144 -9.66 -45.88 -0.12
CA THR A 144 -10.07 -47.07 0.63
C THR A 144 -11.59 -47.22 0.66
N ASN A 145 -12.33 -46.12 0.79
CA ASN A 145 -13.79 -46.11 0.76
C ASN A 145 -14.31 -46.29 -0.66
N ILE A 146 -13.66 -45.66 -1.66
CA ILE A 146 -13.99 -45.87 -3.08
C ILE A 146 -13.83 -47.34 -3.46
N ALA A 147 -12.76 -47.99 -3.01
CA ALA A 147 -12.52 -49.42 -3.20
C ALA A 147 -13.66 -50.29 -2.62
N LYS A 148 -14.16 -49.95 -1.43
CA LYS A 148 -15.31 -50.64 -0.82
C LYS A 148 -16.61 -50.43 -1.60
N VAL A 149 -16.87 -49.20 -2.05
CA VAL A 149 -18.08 -48.86 -2.81
C VAL A 149 -18.12 -49.56 -4.17
N LEU A 150 -16.97 -49.63 -4.86
CA LEU A 150 -16.86 -50.27 -6.17
C LEU A 150 -16.57 -51.78 -6.11
N GLY A 151 -16.28 -52.33 -4.93
CA GLY A 151 -15.90 -53.74 -4.77
C GLY A 151 -14.55 -54.10 -5.40
N ILE A 152 -13.64 -53.12 -5.52
CA ILE A 152 -12.34 -53.26 -6.19
C ILE A 152 -11.20 -53.08 -5.18
N SER A 153 -9.99 -53.59 -5.46
CA SER A 153 -8.83 -53.37 -4.58
C SER A 153 -8.39 -51.90 -4.57
N ARG A 154 -7.81 -51.44 -3.45
CA ARG A 154 -7.25 -50.07 -3.33
C ARG A 154 -6.21 -49.76 -4.42
N GLN A 155 -5.42 -50.76 -4.80
CA GLN A 155 -4.42 -50.64 -5.86
C GLN A 155 -5.07 -50.43 -7.23
N ALA A 156 -6.15 -51.18 -7.54
CA ALA A 156 -6.88 -51.00 -8.78
C ALA A 156 -7.53 -49.60 -8.88
N VAL A 157 -8.03 -49.03 -7.78
CA VAL A 157 -8.49 -47.62 -7.73
C VAL A 157 -7.34 -46.64 -8.03
N HIS A 158 -6.13 -46.91 -7.54
CA HIS A 158 -4.97 -46.08 -7.86
C HIS A 158 -4.60 -46.16 -9.35
N GLU A 159 -4.60 -47.37 -9.91
CA GLU A 159 -4.30 -47.59 -11.32
C GLU A 159 -5.34 -46.93 -12.25
N THR A 160 -6.63 -46.98 -11.92
CA THR A 160 -7.68 -46.31 -12.70
C THR A 160 -7.49 -44.80 -12.73
N ILE A 161 -7.10 -44.19 -11.60
CA ILE A 161 -6.75 -42.76 -11.54
C ILE A 161 -5.55 -42.44 -12.44
N VAL A 162 -4.48 -43.23 -12.37
CA VAL A 162 -3.27 -43.02 -13.18
C VAL A 162 -3.57 -43.17 -14.67
N ARG A 163 -4.36 -44.18 -15.05
CA ARG A 163 -4.81 -44.39 -16.43
C ARG A 163 -5.70 -43.26 -16.92
N GLY A 164 -6.63 -42.78 -16.09
CA GLY A 164 -7.49 -41.64 -16.41
C GLY A 164 -6.69 -40.34 -16.61
N LYS A 165 -5.73 -40.02 -15.73
CA LYS A 165 -4.82 -38.89 -15.92
C LYS A 165 -4.03 -38.98 -17.24
N ARG A 166 -3.62 -40.19 -17.63
CA ARG A 166 -2.94 -40.42 -18.92
C ARG A 166 -3.86 -40.19 -20.11
N ASN A 167 -5.13 -40.58 -20.03
CA ASN A 167 -6.12 -40.36 -21.07
C ASN A 167 -6.40 -38.86 -21.27
N ILE A 168 -6.58 -38.11 -20.16
CA ILE A 168 -6.76 -36.65 -20.18
C ILE A 168 -5.54 -35.96 -20.83
N LYS A 169 -4.31 -36.38 -20.47
CA LYS A 169 -3.08 -35.85 -21.07
C LYS A 169 -2.96 -36.14 -22.56
N ARG A 170 -3.38 -37.33 -23.02
CA ARG A 170 -3.41 -37.67 -24.46
C ARG A 170 -4.44 -36.84 -25.23
N ALA A 171 -5.55 -36.49 -24.60
CA ALA A 171 -6.57 -35.62 -25.16
C ALA A 171 -6.14 -34.14 -25.24
N GLY A 172 -4.90 -33.80 -24.84
CA GLY A 172 -4.33 -32.45 -24.95
C GLY A 172 -4.53 -31.57 -23.71
N TRP A 173 -5.18 -32.10 -22.67
CA TRP A 173 -5.47 -31.36 -21.45
C TRP A 173 -4.37 -31.60 -20.40
N MET A 174 -3.72 -30.54 -19.93
CA MET A 174 -2.69 -30.62 -18.91
C MET A 174 -3.30 -30.26 -17.55
N MET A 175 -3.44 -31.25 -16.66
CA MET A 175 -3.79 -31.02 -15.26
C MET A 175 -2.51 -30.61 -14.52
N VAL A 176 -2.44 -29.38 -14.02
CA VAL A 176 -1.38 -28.90 -13.12
C VAL A 176 -1.64 -29.40 -11.70
#